data_AF-A0A1V6QCQ0-F1
#
_entry.id   AF-A0A1V6QCQ0-F1
#
_cell.length_a   1.000
_cell.length_b   1.000
_cell.length_c   1.000
_cell.angle_alpha   90.00
_cell.angle_beta   90.00
_cell.angle_gamma   90.00
#
_symmetry.space_group_name_H-M   'P 1'
#
loop_
_entity.id
_entity.type
_entity.pdbx_description
1 polymer ?
#
loop_
_entity_poly.entity_id
_entity_poly.type
_entity_poly.pdbx_seq_one_letter_code
_entity_poly.pdbx_strand_id
1 'polypeptide(L)'
;MEKPKFKVIIVGGSISGLTLAHCLAKADIDHIILEKRAEIAPQEGAFIGIWPNGARILQQLGVYGSLEKLTAPLSRMHISFPDGFSFSSFTVEYTCVFGISNPIPGLETGEHINRYGDKFSVITFHGKDGRVFWFIIHKLDHAYVYPHAPRYSPEDAAHLCAELANVSILGDISVGHLWKSRIVASMTALEEGLLETWHFNRIVLLGDSVHKMTPNIGQGANTAIEDAAVLASLIHRLVQLGGIPSISEAHIESMLLEYRGLRYDRAKSTYERSRFGARFHTRDDWAKAFAGRYYSLSWIFFYFEMATVTKKAAPQPQSKILSLLPPSLVPYAELTRIHRLLGIYLNTSPYFVGVAFSASIATDLPVVILLHRLALFSVWSFFLRCAGCVWNDLIDSDLDRQIARTKSRPIPRGAVSKRDAAIFTVALFACGSSVLFFLPSQCTIEAIVIIFFALLYPFGKRFTDYPQVTLGNIGWAIPMTMHSLGVNPLDHLMPTVCMFMFIATVIIMVDVVYACQDTEEDLKVGVKSMAVRFRNSINLLAYALFYSSIALFASAGLFIGLGLPFFVVSVGGHFFGFKNLLKATQIGKSSGVEKSAKSYCFLSSIFWVLGFGIEYCVRGN
;
A
#
# COMPACT_ATOMS: atom_id res chain seq x y z
N MET A 1 -60.42 26.55 -59.31
CA MET A 1 -60.78 25.52 -58.30
C MET A 1 -59.60 25.38 -57.36
N GLU A 2 -59.77 25.76 -56.09
CA GLU A 2 -58.74 25.52 -55.07
C GLU A 2 -58.50 24.02 -54.91
N LYS A 3 -57.24 23.60 -54.85
CA LYS A 3 -56.87 22.21 -54.58
C LYS A 3 -57.39 21.81 -53.19
N PRO A 4 -57.92 20.59 -53.01
CA PRO A 4 -58.37 20.15 -51.70
C PRO A 4 -57.19 20.19 -50.71
N LYS A 5 -57.34 20.93 -49.60
CA LYS A 5 -56.36 20.95 -48.51
C LYS A 5 -56.40 19.60 -47.78
N PHE A 6 -55.22 19.02 -47.54
CA PHE A 6 -55.08 17.79 -46.77
C PHE A 6 -55.58 18.04 -45.34
N LYS A 7 -56.62 17.29 -44.91
CA LYS A 7 -57.28 17.47 -43.62
C LYS A 7 -57.05 16.27 -42.71
N VAL A 8 -56.63 16.50 -41.47
CA VAL A 8 -56.41 15.47 -40.45
C VAL A 8 -57.53 15.49 -39.41
N ILE A 9 -58.09 14.33 -39.09
CA ILE A 9 -59.05 14.18 -37.97
C ILE A 9 -58.31 13.59 -36.78
N ILE A 10 -58.27 14.32 -35.67
CA ILE A 10 -57.70 13.88 -34.40
C ILE A 10 -58.86 13.44 -33.50
N VAL A 11 -58.96 12.14 -33.22
CA VAL A 11 -59.97 11.60 -32.30
C VAL A 11 -59.39 11.58 -30.89
N GLY A 12 -59.87 12.48 -30.03
CA GLY A 12 -59.44 12.67 -28.65
C GLY A 12 -58.62 13.94 -28.44
N GLY A 13 -59.07 14.81 -27.52
CA GLY A 13 -58.43 16.03 -27.07
C GLY A 13 -57.54 15.83 -25.84
N SER A 14 -56.87 14.68 -25.74
CA SER A 14 -55.89 14.43 -24.69
C SER A 14 -54.63 15.29 -24.87
N ILE A 15 -53.70 15.24 -23.92
CA ILE A 15 -52.41 15.95 -24.02
C ILE A 15 -51.70 15.63 -25.34
N SER A 16 -51.72 14.37 -25.79
CA SER A 16 -51.16 13.96 -27.07
C SER A 16 -51.95 14.48 -28.27
N GLY A 17 -53.28 14.46 -28.21
CA GLY A 17 -54.15 14.96 -29.27
C GLY A 17 -54.02 16.46 -29.47
N LEU A 18 -53.99 17.23 -28.38
CA LEU A 18 -53.76 18.68 -28.40
C LEU A 18 -52.33 19.01 -28.86
N THR A 19 -51.32 18.24 -28.42
CA THR A 19 -49.93 18.42 -28.90
C THR A 19 -49.84 18.19 -30.41
N LEU A 20 -50.48 17.13 -30.94
CA LEU A 20 -50.54 16.87 -32.37
C LEU A 20 -51.27 17.99 -33.13
N ALA A 21 -52.39 18.48 -32.60
CA ALA A 21 -53.11 19.61 -33.19
C ALA A 21 -52.23 20.86 -33.27
N HIS A 22 -51.48 21.18 -32.21
CA HIS A 22 -50.51 22.28 -32.23
C HIS A 22 -49.39 22.07 -33.25
N CYS A 23 -48.87 20.84 -33.40
CA CYS A 23 -47.90 20.51 -34.45
C CYS A 23 -48.47 20.74 -35.86
N LEU A 24 -49.69 20.27 -36.13
CA LEU A 24 -50.36 20.44 -37.43
C LEU A 24 -50.69 21.90 -37.71
N ALA A 25 -51.15 22.65 -36.71
CA ALA A 25 -51.39 24.09 -36.81
C ALA A 25 -50.10 24.86 -37.17
N LYS A 26 -48.98 24.55 -36.50
CA LYS A 26 -47.66 25.13 -36.81
C LYS A 26 -47.16 24.78 -38.21
N ALA A 27 -47.58 23.65 -38.75
CA ALA A 27 -47.25 23.19 -40.09
C ALA A 27 -48.24 23.66 -41.18
N ASP A 28 -49.23 24.52 -40.84
CA ASP A 28 -50.30 24.97 -41.72
C ASP A 28 -51.13 23.82 -42.35
N ILE A 29 -51.35 22.74 -41.59
CA ILE A 29 -52.16 21.60 -41.98
C ILE A 29 -53.56 21.72 -41.35
N ASP A 30 -54.61 21.68 -42.18
CA ASP A 30 -56.00 21.71 -41.73
C ASP A 30 -56.31 20.47 -40.88
N HIS A 31 -56.96 20.67 -39.74
CA HIS A 31 -57.30 19.58 -38.83
C HIS A 31 -58.54 19.89 -38.00
N ILE A 32 -59.17 18.83 -37.49
CA ILE A 32 -60.27 18.90 -36.54
C ILE A 32 -60.01 17.95 -35.38
N ILE A 33 -60.36 18.37 -34.16
CA ILE A 33 -60.27 17.54 -32.97
C ILE A 33 -61.69 17.14 -32.56
N LEU A 34 -61.91 15.84 -32.36
CA LEU A 34 -63.18 15.30 -31.88
C LEU A 34 -62.97 14.76 -30.46
N GLU A 35 -63.47 15.48 -29.45
CA GLU A 35 -63.42 15.06 -28.05
C GLU A 35 -64.81 14.58 -27.60
N LYS A 36 -64.86 13.46 -26.89
CA LYS A 36 -66.10 12.86 -26.38
C LYS A 36 -66.61 13.62 -25.13
N ARG A 37 -65.69 14.18 -24.34
CA ARG A 37 -65.99 14.95 -23.13
C ARG A 37 -66.58 16.31 -23.51
N ALA A 38 -67.58 16.75 -22.75
CA ALA A 38 -68.19 18.07 -22.93
C ALA A 38 -67.27 19.22 -22.44
N GLU A 39 -66.31 18.90 -21.56
CA GLU A 39 -65.34 19.84 -21.01
C GLU A 39 -63.93 19.50 -21.52
N ILE A 40 -63.17 20.52 -21.92
CA ILE A 40 -61.87 20.38 -22.62
C ILE A 40 -60.73 20.03 -21.64
N ALA A 41 -60.91 20.18 -20.33
CA ALA A 41 -59.92 19.84 -19.30
C ALA A 41 -60.58 19.59 -17.91
N PRO A 42 -61.36 18.51 -17.73
CA PRO A 42 -62.02 18.24 -16.45
C PRO A 42 -60.99 17.89 -15.37
N GLN A 43 -61.24 18.35 -14.14
CA GLN A 43 -60.33 18.17 -13.02
C GLN A 43 -60.46 16.77 -12.40
N GLU A 44 -59.94 15.75 -13.09
CA GLU A 44 -60.06 14.33 -12.72
C GLU A 44 -58.91 13.76 -11.88
N GLY A 45 -58.07 14.62 -11.28
CA GLY A 45 -57.10 14.21 -10.24
C GLY A 45 -55.77 13.61 -10.71
N ALA A 46 -55.36 13.82 -11.97
CA ALA A 46 -54.04 13.40 -12.48
C ALA A 46 -53.00 14.54 -12.41
N PHE A 47 -51.72 14.20 -12.23
CA PHE A 47 -50.60 15.14 -12.37
C PHE A 47 -49.73 14.77 -13.58
N ILE A 48 -49.06 15.75 -14.18
CA ILE A 48 -48.07 15.53 -15.25
C ILE A 48 -46.74 16.18 -14.85
N GLY A 49 -45.65 15.43 -14.99
CA GLY A 49 -44.29 15.97 -14.93
C GLY A 49 -43.82 16.35 -16.31
N ILE A 50 -43.46 17.61 -16.54
CA ILE A 50 -42.86 18.07 -17.81
C ILE A 50 -41.33 17.93 -17.71
N TRP A 51 -40.78 16.92 -18.38
CA TRP A 51 -39.34 16.66 -18.45
C TRP A 51 -38.66 17.45 -19.59
N PRO A 52 -37.32 17.59 -19.60
CA PRO A 52 -36.62 18.44 -20.57
C PRO A 52 -36.91 18.12 -22.05
N ASN A 53 -37.11 16.85 -22.40
CA ASN A 53 -37.48 16.43 -23.75
C ASN A 53 -38.87 16.94 -24.16
N GLY A 54 -39.88 16.83 -23.27
CA GLY A 54 -41.22 17.37 -23.50
C GLY A 54 -41.23 18.90 -23.52
N ALA A 55 -40.51 19.53 -22.60
CA ALA A 55 -40.35 20.99 -22.53
C ALA A 55 -39.81 21.59 -23.83
N ARG A 56 -38.80 20.96 -24.45
CA ARG A 56 -38.26 21.40 -25.75
C ARG A 56 -39.30 21.39 -26.87
N ILE A 57 -40.14 20.34 -26.93
CA ILE A 57 -41.21 20.25 -27.93
C ILE A 57 -42.25 21.35 -27.68
N LEU A 58 -42.68 21.52 -26.43
CA LEU A 58 -43.64 22.56 -26.05
C LEU A 58 -43.10 23.98 -26.31
N GLN A 59 -41.79 24.18 -26.18
CA GLN A 59 -41.11 25.43 -26.52
C GLN A 59 -41.17 25.70 -28.03
N GLN A 60 -40.90 24.69 -28.87
CA GLN A 60 -41.02 24.82 -30.33
C GLN A 60 -42.45 25.11 -30.79
N LEU A 61 -43.43 24.53 -30.08
CA LEU A 61 -44.86 24.79 -30.28
C LEU A 61 -45.30 26.16 -29.74
N GLY A 62 -44.45 26.87 -28.98
CA GLY A 62 -44.70 28.22 -28.47
C GLY A 62 -45.61 28.27 -27.24
N VAL A 63 -45.88 27.13 -26.60
CA VAL A 63 -46.80 27.03 -25.45
C VAL A 63 -46.08 26.88 -24.11
N TYR A 64 -44.77 26.58 -24.11
CA TYR A 64 -44.01 26.33 -22.89
C TYR A 64 -43.98 27.52 -21.93
N GLY A 65 -43.80 28.76 -22.41
CA GLY A 65 -43.76 29.94 -21.52
C GLY A 65 -45.08 30.19 -20.77
N SER A 66 -46.22 29.79 -21.34
CA SER A 66 -47.52 29.84 -20.64
C SER A 66 -47.64 28.68 -19.64
N LEU A 67 -47.16 27.49 -19.99
CA LEU A 67 -47.15 26.33 -19.09
C LEU A 67 -46.20 26.52 -17.90
N GLU A 68 -45.05 27.15 -18.09
CA GLU A 68 -44.09 27.45 -17.03
C GLU A 68 -44.71 28.33 -15.94
N LYS A 69 -45.57 29.27 -16.31
CA LYS A 69 -46.30 30.13 -15.36
C LYS A 69 -47.39 29.39 -14.57
N LEU A 70 -47.90 28.28 -15.10
CA LEU A 70 -48.99 27.49 -14.52
C LEU A 70 -48.48 26.24 -13.77
N THR A 71 -47.19 25.96 -13.83
CA THR A 71 -46.57 24.78 -13.23
C THR A 71 -45.59 25.18 -12.14
N ALA A 72 -45.39 24.29 -11.16
CA ALA A 72 -44.38 24.48 -10.13
C ALA A 72 -43.12 23.68 -10.50
N PRO A 73 -41.91 24.25 -10.40
CA PRO A 73 -40.69 23.50 -10.60
C PRO A 73 -40.52 22.49 -9.46
N LEU A 74 -40.45 21.20 -9.81
CA LEU A 74 -40.18 20.14 -8.85
C LEU A 74 -38.69 20.17 -8.49
N SER A 75 -38.37 20.82 -7.37
CA SER A 75 -36.99 21.08 -6.93
C SER A 75 -36.43 20.02 -5.97
N ARG A 76 -37.30 19.25 -5.33
CA ARG A 76 -36.93 18.19 -4.36
C ARG A 76 -37.80 16.96 -4.58
N MET A 77 -37.18 15.79 -4.52
CA MET A 77 -37.85 14.50 -4.53
C MET A 77 -37.41 13.72 -3.30
N HIS A 78 -38.34 13.35 -2.43
CA HIS A 78 -38.09 12.50 -1.28
C HIS A 78 -38.47 11.08 -1.65
N ILE A 79 -37.49 10.18 -1.64
CA ILE A 79 -37.70 8.74 -1.85
C ILE A 79 -37.40 8.07 -0.52
N SER A 80 -38.39 7.37 0.04
CA SER A 80 -38.29 6.67 1.31
C SER A 80 -38.53 5.18 1.11
N PHE A 81 -37.68 4.35 1.70
CA PHE A 81 -37.80 2.89 1.64
C PHE A 81 -38.39 2.33 2.95
N PRO A 82 -38.95 1.10 2.93
CA PRO A 82 -39.61 0.50 4.11
C PRO A 82 -38.70 0.33 5.34
N ASP A 83 -37.38 0.38 5.16
CA ASP A 83 -36.36 0.32 6.21
C ASP A 83 -36.00 1.70 6.81
N GLY A 84 -36.64 2.77 6.32
CA GLY A 84 -36.41 4.14 6.77
C GLY A 84 -35.30 4.89 6.03
N PHE A 85 -34.69 4.30 5.00
CA PHE A 85 -33.67 4.97 4.19
C PHE A 85 -34.27 6.11 3.35
N SER A 86 -33.63 7.29 3.35
CA SER A 86 -33.96 8.42 2.46
C SER A 86 -32.71 9.18 1.99
N PHE A 87 -32.72 9.72 0.77
CA PHE A 87 -31.59 10.43 0.15
C PHE A 87 -31.75 11.97 0.25
N SER A 88 -30.63 12.70 0.40
CA SER A 88 -30.57 14.18 0.41
C SER A 88 -29.46 14.73 -0.50
N SER A 89 -29.65 15.95 -1.00
CA SER A 89 -28.93 16.60 -2.11
C SER A 89 -27.49 17.04 -1.81
N PHE A 90 -26.71 17.28 -2.89
CA PHE A 90 -25.35 17.86 -2.81
C PHE A 90 -25.32 19.16 -1.99
N THR A 91 -24.20 19.36 -1.29
CA THR A 91 -23.96 20.55 -0.46
C THR A 91 -22.78 21.36 -0.98
N VAL A 92 -22.79 22.67 -0.71
CA VAL A 92 -21.69 23.60 -1.01
C VAL A 92 -21.35 24.34 0.27
N GLU A 93 -20.18 24.04 0.84
CA GLU A 93 -19.63 24.71 2.03
C GLU A 93 -18.39 25.57 1.68
N TYR A 94 -17.84 25.42 0.46
CA TYR A 94 -16.59 26.04 0.04
C TYR A 94 -16.70 26.64 -1.37
N THR A 95 -15.83 27.60 -1.64
CA THR A 95 -15.58 28.16 -2.98
C THR A 95 -14.14 27.96 -3.35
N CYS A 96 -13.85 28.02 -4.65
CA CYS A 96 -12.50 27.98 -5.16
C CYS A 96 -12.32 29.02 -6.26
N VAL A 97 -11.37 29.93 -6.08
CA VAL A 97 -10.77 30.67 -7.20
C VAL A 97 -9.58 29.87 -7.69
N PHE A 98 -9.57 29.49 -8.95
CA PHE A 98 -8.46 28.73 -9.53
C PHE A 98 -7.95 29.45 -10.77
N GLY A 99 -6.64 29.33 -11.02
CA GLY A 99 -6.01 30.01 -12.13
C GLY A 99 -4.64 29.48 -12.48
N ILE A 100 -4.08 30.08 -13.53
CA ILE A 100 -2.75 29.81 -14.05
C ILE A 100 -2.03 31.15 -14.15
N SER A 101 -0.78 31.21 -13.71
CA SER A 101 0.07 32.39 -13.81
C SER A 101 1.36 32.09 -14.57
N ASN A 102 1.96 33.14 -15.15
CA ASN A 102 3.31 33.09 -15.71
C ASN A 102 4.34 32.76 -14.61
N PRO A 103 5.57 32.32 -14.98
CA PRO A 103 6.62 32.06 -14.00
C PRO A 103 6.85 33.22 -13.05
N ILE A 104 6.91 32.90 -11.75
CA ILE A 104 7.16 33.88 -10.69
C ILE A 104 8.52 33.53 -10.08
N PRO A 105 9.49 34.48 -10.07
CA PRO A 105 10.79 34.25 -9.45
C PRO A 105 10.64 33.78 -7.99
N GLY A 106 11.36 32.71 -7.64
CA GLY A 106 11.29 32.07 -6.32
C GLY A 106 10.26 30.94 -6.20
N LEU A 107 9.50 30.65 -7.27
CA LEU A 107 8.71 29.43 -7.39
C LEU A 107 9.37 28.49 -8.42
N GLU A 108 9.84 27.33 -7.99
CA GLU A 108 10.60 26.41 -8.85
C GLU A 108 9.69 25.33 -9.46
N THR A 109 9.99 24.90 -10.69
CA THR A 109 9.28 23.80 -11.34
C THR A 109 9.41 22.49 -10.55
N GLY A 110 8.30 21.80 -10.36
CA GLY A 110 8.21 20.57 -9.58
C GLY A 110 7.84 20.81 -8.12
N GLU A 111 7.80 22.06 -7.66
CA GLU A 111 7.32 22.38 -6.32
C GLU A 111 5.79 22.40 -6.24
N HIS A 112 5.32 22.05 -5.04
CA HIS A 112 3.93 22.20 -4.62
C HIS A 112 3.94 22.88 -3.26
N ILE A 113 3.25 24.02 -3.15
CA ILE A 113 3.15 24.78 -1.91
C ILE A 113 1.69 24.79 -1.43
N ASN A 114 1.52 24.53 -0.13
CA ASN A 114 0.25 24.67 0.58
C ASN A 114 0.39 25.75 1.65
N ARG A 115 -0.45 26.78 1.59
CA ARG A 115 -0.58 27.81 2.62
C ARG A 115 -1.95 27.68 3.29
N TYR A 116 -1.95 27.40 4.60
CA TYR A 116 -3.16 27.21 5.40
C TYR A 116 -3.53 28.45 6.22
N GLY A 117 -4.65 29.08 5.89
CA GLY A 117 -5.22 30.21 6.61
C GLY A 117 -6.40 29.80 7.50
N ASP A 118 -6.87 30.73 8.31
CA ASP A 118 -8.13 30.55 9.02
C ASP A 118 -9.28 30.80 8.03
N LYS A 119 -10.10 29.77 7.77
CA LYS A 119 -11.18 29.71 6.77
C LYS A 119 -10.75 29.77 5.30
N PHE A 120 -9.45 29.73 4.99
CA PHE A 120 -8.98 29.67 3.61
C PHE A 120 -7.72 28.81 3.44
N SER A 121 -7.45 28.38 2.21
CA SER A 121 -6.17 27.76 1.85
C SER A 121 -5.75 28.15 0.44
N VAL A 122 -4.44 28.27 0.23
CA VAL A 122 -3.85 28.50 -1.09
C VAL A 122 -2.98 27.30 -1.44
N ILE A 123 -3.22 26.74 -2.61
CA ILE A 123 -2.52 25.57 -3.14
C ILE A 123 -1.88 25.98 -4.45
N THR A 124 -0.57 25.75 -4.63
CA THR A 124 0.11 26.01 -5.90
C THR A 124 0.85 24.77 -6.41
N PHE A 125 0.82 24.54 -7.72
CA PHE A 125 1.58 23.50 -8.41
C PHE A 125 2.40 24.13 -9.53
N HIS A 126 3.71 23.90 -9.56
CA HIS A 126 4.60 24.55 -10.52
C HIS A 126 4.99 23.56 -11.61
N GLY A 127 4.33 23.70 -12.76
CA GLY A 127 4.48 22.81 -13.89
C GLY A 127 5.64 23.16 -14.80
N LYS A 128 5.64 22.51 -15.97
CA LYS A 128 6.60 22.73 -17.05
C LYS A 128 6.64 24.20 -17.47
N ASP A 129 7.82 24.67 -17.87
CA ASP A 129 8.09 26.05 -18.29
C ASP A 129 7.83 27.08 -17.19
N GLY A 130 7.86 26.66 -15.91
CA GLY A 130 7.63 27.52 -14.75
C GLY A 130 6.18 27.96 -14.54
N ARG A 131 5.20 27.36 -15.24
CA ARG A 131 3.78 27.74 -15.08
C ARG A 131 3.26 27.41 -13.68
N VAL A 132 2.62 28.39 -13.05
CA VAL A 132 2.08 28.25 -11.69
C VAL A 132 0.58 28.04 -11.77
N PHE A 133 0.12 26.82 -11.47
CA PHE A 133 -1.30 26.51 -11.27
C PHE A 133 -1.65 26.77 -9.83
N TRP A 134 -2.74 27.45 -9.55
CA TRP A 134 -3.08 27.81 -8.17
C TRP A 134 -4.58 27.73 -7.90
N PHE A 135 -4.90 27.44 -6.64
CA PHE A 135 -6.26 27.30 -6.11
C PHE A 135 -6.33 28.02 -4.76
N ILE A 136 -7.27 28.95 -4.64
CA ILE A 136 -7.60 29.67 -3.41
C ILE A 136 -8.96 29.18 -2.98
N ILE A 137 -8.98 28.35 -1.95
CA ILE A 137 -10.19 27.71 -1.42
C ILE A 137 -10.62 28.50 -0.20
N HIS A 138 -11.86 28.98 -0.19
CA HIS A 138 -12.42 29.82 0.87
C HIS A 138 -13.70 29.20 1.40
N LYS A 139 -13.83 29.11 2.73
CA LYS A 139 -15.02 28.60 3.41
C LYS A 139 -16.14 29.65 3.38
N LEU A 140 -17.36 29.21 3.03
CA LEU A 140 -18.55 30.05 3.10
C LEU A 140 -19.06 30.16 4.53
N ASP A 141 -19.73 31.27 4.83
CA ASP A 141 -20.32 31.49 6.16
C ASP A 141 -21.45 30.49 6.47
N HIS A 142 -22.16 30.03 5.43
CA HIS A 142 -23.26 29.08 5.54
C HIS A 142 -23.15 27.99 4.47
N ALA A 143 -23.69 26.79 4.78
CA ALA A 143 -23.78 25.69 3.84
C ALA A 143 -24.99 25.86 2.92
N TYR A 144 -24.79 25.72 1.61
CA TYR A 144 -25.85 25.73 0.62
C TYR A 144 -26.21 24.31 0.21
N VAL A 145 -27.48 24.08 -0.10
CA VAL A 145 -28.00 22.79 -0.57
C VAL A 145 -28.53 22.98 -1.99
N TYR A 146 -28.19 22.08 -2.91
CA TYR A 146 -28.63 22.15 -4.30
C TYR A 146 -30.17 22.20 -4.41
N PRO A 147 -30.77 23.02 -5.31
CA PRO A 147 -30.15 23.83 -6.36
C PRO A 147 -29.74 25.25 -5.96
N HIS A 148 -29.78 25.62 -4.67
CA HIS A 148 -29.50 26.98 -4.21
C HIS A 148 -28.00 27.32 -4.11
N ALA A 149 -27.14 26.59 -4.82
CA ALA A 149 -25.72 26.83 -4.83
C ALA A 149 -25.39 28.21 -5.46
N PRO A 150 -24.50 29.01 -4.84
CA PRO A 150 -24.13 30.32 -5.36
C PRO A 150 -23.35 30.20 -6.69
N ARG A 151 -23.56 31.18 -7.58
CA ARG A 151 -22.80 31.35 -8.82
C ARG A 151 -21.91 32.57 -8.72
N TYR A 152 -20.73 32.49 -9.30
CA TYR A 152 -19.70 33.52 -9.18
C TYR A 152 -19.36 34.15 -10.53
N SER A 153 -19.16 35.46 -10.49
CA SER A 153 -18.69 36.30 -11.58
C SER A 153 -17.16 36.45 -11.54
N PRO A 154 -16.51 36.92 -12.62
CA PRO A 154 -15.11 37.31 -12.59
C PRO A 154 -14.80 38.40 -11.54
N GLU A 155 -15.75 39.27 -11.24
CA GLU A 155 -15.63 40.33 -10.22
C GLU A 155 -15.53 39.74 -8.81
N ASP A 156 -16.31 38.70 -8.51
CA ASP A 156 -16.25 37.98 -7.22
C ASP A 156 -14.87 37.35 -7.01
N ALA A 157 -14.30 36.76 -8.07
CA ALA A 157 -12.96 36.19 -8.05
C ALA A 157 -11.90 37.27 -7.75
N ALA A 158 -12.05 38.45 -8.36
CA ALA A 158 -11.15 39.59 -8.17
C ALA A 158 -11.24 40.15 -6.74
N HIS A 159 -12.44 40.24 -6.18
CA HIS A 159 -12.67 40.70 -4.82
C HIS A 159 -11.98 39.80 -3.79
N LEU A 160 -12.22 38.49 -3.87
CA LEU A 160 -11.59 37.52 -2.95
C LEU A 160 -10.06 37.51 -3.08
N CYS A 161 -9.52 37.65 -4.29
CA CYS A 161 -8.07 37.75 -4.49
C CYS A 161 -7.48 39.07 -3.97
N ALA A 162 -8.25 40.17 -3.99
CA ALA A 162 -7.85 41.45 -3.42
C ALA A 162 -7.82 41.39 -1.89
N GLU A 163 -8.82 40.79 -1.24
CA GLU A 163 -8.85 40.58 0.21
C GLU A 163 -7.64 39.78 0.70
N LEU A 164 -7.25 38.75 -0.07
CA LEU A 164 -6.13 37.88 0.28
C LEU A 164 -4.77 38.35 -0.30
N ALA A 165 -4.69 39.52 -0.95
CA ALA A 165 -3.53 39.94 -1.73
C ALA A 165 -2.20 39.95 -0.94
N ASN A 166 -2.26 40.30 0.35
CA ASN A 166 -1.11 40.40 1.24
C ASN A 166 -0.75 39.06 1.92
N VAL A 167 -1.51 38.00 1.68
CA VAL A 167 -1.20 36.67 2.23
C VAL A 167 0.04 36.11 1.56
N SER A 168 1.14 36.01 2.34
CA SER A 168 2.36 35.32 1.92
C SER A 168 2.10 33.82 1.76
N ILE A 169 2.59 33.30 0.63
CA ILE A 169 2.55 31.89 0.21
C ILE A 169 3.90 31.23 0.54
N LEU A 170 5.01 31.86 0.12
CA LEU A 170 6.38 31.40 0.37
C LEU A 170 7.34 32.60 0.37
N GLY A 171 8.03 32.83 1.49
CA GLY A 171 8.90 34.00 1.65
C GLY A 171 8.14 35.31 1.40
N ASP A 172 8.64 36.12 0.47
CA ASP A 172 8.03 37.40 0.07
C ASP A 172 6.97 37.27 -1.04
N ILE A 173 6.70 36.05 -1.51
CA ILE A 173 5.73 35.78 -2.59
C ILE A 173 4.34 35.66 -1.98
N SER A 174 3.38 36.44 -2.50
CA SER A 174 2.01 36.53 -2.00
C SER A 174 0.94 36.16 -3.02
N VAL A 175 -0.30 36.00 -2.59
CA VAL A 175 -1.47 35.83 -3.48
C VAL A 175 -1.60 36.97 -4.49
N GLY A 176 -1.26 38.21 -4.10
CA GLY A 176 -1.24 39.35 -5.01
C GLY A 176 -0.29 39.15 -6.19
N HIS A 177 0.84 38.47 -5.98
CA HIS A 177 1.78 38.13 -7.06
C HIS A 177 1.18 37.09 -8.03
N LEU A 178 0.49 36.07 -7.49
CA LEU A 178 -0.25 35.10 -8.32
C LEU A 178 -1.27 35.82 -9.21
N TRP A 179 -2.11 36.67 -8.60
CA TRP A 179 -3.18 37.38 -9.30
C TRP A 179 -2.65 38.35 -10.35
N LYS A 180 -1.57 39.09 -10.06
CA LYS A 180 -0.94 40.02 -11.00
C LYS A 180 -0.32 39.30 -12.20
N SER A 181 0.25 38.11 -12.00
CA SER A 181 0.89 37.30 -13.05
C SER A 181 -0.09 36.35 -13.78
N ARG A 182 -1.40 36.41 -13.47
CA ARG A 182 -2.39 35.47 -14.00
C ARG A 182 -2.53 35.56 -15.52
N ILE A 183 -2.62 34.39 -16.15
CA ILE A 183 -3.02 34.18 -17.53
C ILE A 183 -4.53 33.98 -17.60
N VAL A 184 -5.08 33.17 -16.69
CA VAL A 184 -6.51 32.87 -16.59
C VAL A 184 -6.87 32.62 -15.13
N ALA A 185 -8.08 33.01 -14.73
CA ALA A 185 -8.65 32.70 -13.44
C ALA A 185 -10.18 32.57 -13.54
N SER A 186 -10.76 31.73 -12.69
CA SER A 186 -12.21 31.55 -12.56
C SER A 186 -12.56 31.20 -11.11
N MET A 187 -13.81 31.44 -10.72
CA MET A 187 -14.33 31.11 -9.39
C MET A 187 -15.53 30.19 -9.50
N THR A 188 -15.59 29.18 -8.63
CA THR A 188 -16.70 28.22 -8.57
C THR A 188 -17.07 27.84 -7.15
N ALA A 189 -18.34 27.47 -6.95
CA ALA A 189 -18.77 26.69 -5.80
C ALA A 189 -18.12 25.29 -5.85
N LEU A 190 -17.69 24.79 -4.68
CA LEU A 190 -17.21 23.42 -4.53
C LEU A 190 -18.34 22.54 -4.00
N GLU A 191 -19.00 21.85 -4.93
CA GLU A 191 -20.03 20.87 -4.63
C GLU A 191 -19.41 19.61 -3.99
N GLU A 192 -20.05 19.11 -2.92
CA GLU A 192 -19.67 17.88 -2.23
C GLU A 192 -20.84 16.89 -2.22
N GLY A 193 -20.58 15.67 -2.67
CA GLY A 193 -21.41 14.49 -2.36
C GLY A 193 -21.11 13.25 -3.19
N LEU A 194 -21.68 12.14 -2.76
CA LEU A 194 -21.52 10.82 -3.35
C LEU A 194 -22.90 10.20 -3.52
N LEU A 195 -23.25 9.83 -4.76
CA LEU A 195 -24.49 9.13 -5.04
C LEU A 195 -24.32 7.63 -4.79
N GLU A 196 -25.35 6.98 -4.24
CA GLU A 196 -25.34 5.52 -4.07
C GLU A 196 -25.68 4.78 -5.35
N THR A 197 -26.46 5.40 -6.23
CA THR A 197 -26.91 4.82 -7.50
C THR A 197 -26.03 5.32 -8.64
N TRP A 198 -25.27 4.40 -9.24
CA TRP A 198 -24.28 4.71 -10.28
C TRP A 198 -24.74 4.33 -11.68
N HIS A 199 -25.82 3.57 -11.80
CA HIS A 199 -26.35 3.13 -13.07
C HIS A 199 -27.86 2.90 -12.99
N PHE A 200 -28.50 2.92 -14.15
CA PHE A 200 -29.89 2.52 -14.34
C PHE A 200 -30.07 1.98 -15.76
N ASN A 201 -30.51 0.74 -15.89
CA ASN A 201 -30.59 0.03 -17.17
C ASN A 201 -29.26 0.10 -17.94
N ARG A 202 -29.23 0.83 -19.06
CA ARG A 202 -28.06 0.99 -19.94
C ARG A 202 -27.33 2.33 -19.73
N ILE A 203 -27.70 3.08 -18.69
CA ILE A 203 -27.12 4.38 -18.35
C ILE A 203 -26.17 4.16 -17.17
N VAL A 204 -24.96 4.71 -17.26
CA VAL A 204 -23.94 4.65 -16.21
C VAL A 204 -23.36 6.03 -15.96
N LEU A 205 -23.09 6.33 -14.69
CA LEU A 205 -22.45 7.54 -14.21
C LEU A 205 -21.00 7.24 -13.81
N LEU A 206 -20.12 8.21 -14.02
CA LEU A 206 -18.71 8.13 -13.61
C LEU A 206 -18.13 9.53 -13.37
N GLY A 207 -17.05 9.62 -12.61
CA GLY A 207 -16.43 10.90 -12.27
C GLY A 207 -17.38 11.84 -11.49
N ASP A 208 -17.25 13.13 -11.75
CA ASP A 208 -18.01 14.21 -11.11
C ASP A 208 -19.54 14.09 -11.20
N SER A 209 -20.07 13.26 -12.10
CA SER A 209 -21.52 13.01 -12.21
C SER A 209 -22.08 12.14 -11.07
N VAL A 210 -21.21 11.47 -10.31
CA VAL A 210 -21.61 10.53 -9.25
C VAL A 210 -20.82 10.67 -7.96
N HIS A 211 -19.58 11.19 -8.01
CA HIS A 211 -18.78 11.55 -6.84
C HIS A 211 -18.16 12.94 -7.02
N LYS A 212 -18.71 13.92 -6.31
CA LYS A 212 -18.23 15.31 -6.32
C LYS A 212 -17.43 15.58 -5.05
N MET A 213 -16.18 16.00 -5.20
CA MET A 213 -15.25 16.17 -4.09
C MET A 213 -14.41 17.43 -4.26
N THR A 214 -13.93 17.98 -3.15
CA THR A 214 -13.06 19.16 -3.14
C THR A 214 -11.70 18.86 -3.78
N PRO A 215 -10.98 19.86 -4.33
CA PRO A 215 -9.72 19.63 -5.05
C PRO A 215 -8.50 19.47 -4.14
N ASN A 216 -8.66 19.60 -2.82
CA ASN A 216 -7.57 19.71 -1.84
C ASN A 216 -6.53 18.58 -1.86
N ILE A 217 -6.93 17.38 -2.30
CA ILE A 217 -6.03 16.20 -2.42
C ILE A 217 -5.75 15.79 -3.87
N GLY A 218 -6.27 16.54 -4.86
CA GLY A 218 -6.04 16.28 -6.28
C GLY A 218 -6.60 14.95 -6.81
N GLN A 219 -7.55 14.30 -6.11
CA GLN A 219 -7.99 12.94 -6.45
C GLN A 219 -9.25 12.85 -7.32
N GLY A 220 -10.00 13.94 -7.55
CA GLY A 220 -11.23 13.88 -8.35
C GLY A 220 -11.00 13.31 -9.76
N ALA A 221 -10.10 13.93 -10.52
CA ALA A 221 -9.75 13.47 -11.87
C ALA A 221 -9.14 12.06 -11.88
N ASN A 222 -8.28 11.73 -10.91
CA ASN A 222 -7.67 10.40 -10.80
C ASN A 222 -8.74 9.32 -10.56
N THR A 223 -9.73 9.61 -9.71
CA THR A 223 -10.86 8.70 -9.45
C THR A 223 -11.72 8.52 -10.70
N ALA A 224 -11.97 9.59 -11.46
CA ALA A 224 -12.69 9.51 -12.74
C ALA A 224 -11.92 8.70 -13.80
N ILE A 225 -10.59 8.79 -13.84
CA ILE A 225 -9.74 7.96 -14.72
C ILE A 225 -9.84 6.48 -14.30
N GLU A 226 -9.76 6.19 -13.01
CA GLU A 226 -9.95 4.82 -12.48
C GLU A 226 -11.34 4.27 -12.86
N ASP A 227 -12.39 5.06 -12.73
CA ASP A 227 -13.75 4.69 -13.14
C ASP A 227 -13.81 4.31 -14.62
N ALA A 228 -13.29 5.19 -15.49
CA ALA A 228 -13.27 4.96 -16.92
C ALA A 228 -12.50 3.70 -17.29
N ALA A 229 -11.35 3.45 -16.65
CA ALA A 229 -10.53 2.28 -16.90
C ALA A 229 -11.21 0.97 -16.48
N VAL A 230 -11.85 0.95 -15.30
CA VAL A 230 -12.60 -0.22 -14.83
C VAL A 230 -13.80 -0.49 -15.73
N LEU A 231 -14.60 0.55 -16.02
CA LEU A 231 -15.76 0.42 -16.90
C LEU A 231 -15.36 -0.08 -18.29
N ALA A 232 -14.30 0.47 -18.89
CA ALA A 232 -13.80 0.03 -20.18
C ALA A 232 -13.33 -1.44 -20.16
N SER A 233 -12.66 -1.87 -19.09
CA SER A 233 -12.19 -3.26 -18.93
C SER A 233 -13.36 -4.24 -18.83
N LEU A 234 -14.42 -3.85 -18.10
CA LEU A 234 -15.63 -4.64 -17.95
C LEU A 234 -16.41 -4.74 -19.28
N ILE A 235 -16.55 -3.62 -20.00
CA ILE A 235 -17.15 -3.61 -21.35
C ILE A 235 -16.34 -4.50 -22.29
N HIS A 236 -15.00 -4.42 -22.28
CA HIS A 236 -14.15 -5.25 -23.11
C HIS A 236 -14.35 -6.75 -22.82
N ARG A 237 -14.38 -7.14 -21.54
CA ARG A 237 -14.63 -8.52 -21.11
C ARG A 237 -16.00 -9.01 -21.60
N LEU A 238 -17.03 -8.19 -21.44
CA LEU A 238 -18.39 -8.51 -21.89
C LEU A 238 -18.44 -8.77 -23.41
N VAL A 239 -17.78 -7.93 -24.20
CA VAL A 239 -17.73 -8.07 -25.66
C VAL A 239 -16.97 -9.34 -26.09
N GLN A 240 -15.87 -9.68 -25.41
CA GLN A 240 -15.06 -10.87 -25.72
C GLN A 240 -15.78 -12.18 -25.39
N LEU A 241 -16.58 -12.22 -24.31
CA LEU A 241 -17.30 -13.42 -23.89
C LEU A 241 -18.55 -13.70 -24.73
N GLY A 242 -19.22 -12.68 -25.25
CA GLY A 242 -20.51 -12.83 -25.91
C GLY A 242 -20.49 -12.76 -27.44
N GLY A 243 -19.60 -11.96 -28.04
CA GLY A 243 -19.89 -11.42 -29.37
C GLY A 243 -21.12 -10.50 -29.34
N ILE A 244 -21.09 -9.40 -30.11
CA ILE A 244 -22.11 -8.34 -30.07
C ILE A 244 -23.58 -8.86 -30.17
N PRO A 245 -23.91 -9.91 -30.95
CA PRO A 245 -25.29 -10.38 -31.09
C PRO A 245 -25.92 -11.05 -29.85
N SER A 246 -25.14 -11.45 -28.84
CA SER A 246 -25.64 -12.24 -27.69
C SER A 246 -25.78 -11.47 -26.36
N ILE A 247 -25.46 -10.16 -26.35
CA ILE A 247 -25.44 -9.35 -25.12
C ILE A 247 -26.86 -8.90 -24.76
N SER A 248 -27.50 -9.61 -23.83
CA SER A 248 -28.81 -9.23 -23.26
C SER A 248 -28.71 -8.07 -22.24
N GLU A 249 -29.84 -7.44 -21.90
CA GLU A 249 -29.91 -6.39 -20.86
C GLU A 249 -29.42 -6.86 -19.49
N ALA A 250 -29.73 -8.09 -19.11
CA ALA A 250 -29.27 -8.69 -17.85
C ALA A 250 -27.74 -8.75 -17.74
N HIS A 251 -27.04 -8.98 -18.87
CA HIS A 251 -25.57 -8.95 -18.88
C HIS A 251 -25.01 -7.54 -18.66
N ILE A 252 -25.67 -6.52 -19.22
CA ILE A 252 -25.28 -5.11 -19.04
C ILE A 252 -25.53 -4.69 -17.59
N GLU A 253 -26.68 -5.03 -17.03
CA GLU A 253 -27.02 -4.70 -15.65
C GLU A 253 -26.07 -5.37 -14.66
N SER A 254 -25.76 -6.66 -14.85
CA SER A 254 -24.78 -7.38 -14.04
C SER A 254 -23.39 -6.74 -14.10
N MET A 255 -22.94 -6.35 -15.29
CA MET A 255 -21.67 -5.65 -15.48
C MET A 255 -21.63 -4.29 -14.77
N LEU A 256 -22.72 -3.53 -14.83
CA LEU A 256 -22.82 -2.22 -14.17
C LEU A 256 -22.92 -2.35 -12.65
N LEU A 257 -23.52 -3.42 -12.14
CA LEU A 257 -23.49 -3.78 -10.72
C LEU A 257 -22.07 -4.13 -10.26
N GLU A 258 -21.31 -4.91 -11.06
CA GLU A 258 -19.90 -5.20 -10.80
C GLU A 258 -19.06 -3.90 -10.80
N TYR A 259 -19.26 -3.02 -11.78
CA TYR A 259 -18.61 -1.71 -11.85
C TYR A 259 -18.86 -0.90 -10.57
N ARG A 260 -20.11 -0.77 -10.13
CA ARG A 260 -20.46 -0.10 -8.88
C ARG A 260 -19.78 -0.77 -7.69
N GLY A 261 -19.83 -2.10 -7.59
CA GLY A 261 -19.21 -2.85 -6.49
C GLY A 261 -17.70 -2.63 -6.38
N LEU A 262 -16.99 -2.52 -7.51
CA LEU A 262 -15.56 -2.27 -7.54
C LEU A 262 -15.18 -0.81 -7.25
N ARG A 263 -16.05 0.15 -7.59
CA ARG A 263 -15.72 1.59 -7.55
C ARG A 263 -16.28 2.32 -6.34
N TYR A 264 -17.44 1.93 -5.82
CA TYR A 264 -18.15 2.69 -4.80
C TYR A 264 -17.32 2.91 -3.53
N ASP A 265 -16.76 1.85 -2.94
CA ASP A 265 -15.97 1.97 -1.70
C ASP A 265 -14.68 2.77 -1.90
N ARG A 266 -14.05 2.63 -3.08
CA ARG A 266 -12.86 3.40 -3.46
C ARG A 266 -13.19 4.89 -3.61
N ALA A 267 -14.29 5.23 -4.27
CA ALA A 267 -14.76 6.59 -4.42
C ALA A 267 -15.19 7.19 -3.07
N LYS A 268 -15.89 6.42 -2.23
CA LYS A 268 -16.29 6.81 -0.87
C LYS A 268 -15.09 7.17 0.01
N SER A 269 -14.10 6.27 0.07
CA SER A 269 -12.88 6.52 0.84
C SER A 269 -12.12 7.77 0.37
N THR A 270 -12.07 8.01 -0.94
CA THR A 270 -11.42 9.19 -1.50
C THR A 270 -12.23 10.47 -1.23
N TYR A 271 -13.55 10.40 -1.37
CA TYR A 271 -14.48 11.48 -1.04
C TYR A 271 -14.35 11.91 0.43
N GLU A 272 -14.39 10.97 1.38
CA GLU A 272 -14.25 11.24 2.82
C GLU A 272 -12.89 11.89 3.15
N ARG A 273 -11.81 11.40 2.55
CA ARG A 273 -10.47 11.99 2.71
C ARG A 273 -10.39 13.40 2.14
N SER A 274 -11.01 13.66 0.99
CA SER A 274 -11.03 15.00 0.40
C SER A 274 -11.84 15.98 1.26
N ARG A 275 -13.02 15.53 1.74
CA ARG A 275 -13.89 16.26 2.66
C ARG A 275 -13.14 16.64 3.94
N PHE A 276 -12.37 15.72 4.51
CA PHE A 276 -11.50 15.98 5.65
C PHE A 276 -10.37 16.96 5.31
N GLY A 277 -9.68 16.76 4.17
CA GLY A 277 -8.58 17.61 3.71
C GLY A 277 -8.97 19.07 3.54
N ALA A 278 -10.15 19.35 2.95
CA ALA A 278 -10.66 20.72 2.82
C ALA A 278 -10.83 21.42 4.18
N ARG A 279 -11.45 20.74 5.14
CA ARG A 279 -11.69 21.26 6.50
C ARG A 279 -10.38 21.43 7.28
N PHE A 280 -9.43 20.53 7.06
CA PHE A 280 -8.11 20.60 7.69
C PHE A 280 -7.27 21.75 7.11
N HIS A 281 -7.20 21.88 5.78
CA HIS A 281 -6.42 22.92 5.10
C HIS A 281 -6.93 24.33 5.38
N THR A 282 -8.25 24.48 5.55
CA THR A 282 -8.88 25.77 5.89
C THR A 282 -8.98 26.02 7.40
N ARG A 283 -8.44 25.12 8.24
CA ARG A 283 -8.44 25.25 9.70
C ARG A 283 -9.83 25.56 10.27
N ASP A 284 -10.78 24.76 9.84
CA ASP A 284 -12.21 25.09 9.92
C ASP A 284 -12.76 25.28 11.36
N ASP A 285 -12.12 24.66 12.34
CA ASP A 285 -12.43 24.87 13.76
C ASP A 285 -11.15 24.98 14.59
N TRP A 286 -11.32 25.30 15.87
CA TRP A 286 -10.20 25.50 16.80
C TRP A 286 -9.31 24.25 16.94
N ALA A 287 -9.89 23.04 16.86
CA ALA A 287 -9.13 21.80 16.97
C ALA A 287 -8.30 21.54 15.69
N LYS A 288 -8.88 21.79 14.51
CA LYS A 288 -8.19 21.72 13.21
C LYS A 288 -7.16 22.84 13.06
N ALA A 289 -7.41 24.02 13.61
CA ALA A 289 -6.45 25.12 13.68
C ALA A 289 -5.23 24.76 14.55
N PHE A 290 -5.47 24.13 15.70
CA PHE A 290 -4.40 23.61 16.57
C PHE A 290 -3.61 22.49 15.89
N ALA A 291 -4.30 21.49 15.32
CA ALA A 291 -3.67 20.37 14.62
C ALA A 291 -2.90 20.81 13.36
N GLY A 292 -3.42 21.75 12.57
CA GLY A 292 -2.73 22.30 11.41
C GLY A 292 -1.43 23.03 11.76
N ARG A 293 -1.33 23.61 12.97
CA ARG A 293 -0.15 24.33 13.46
C ARG A 293 0.94 23.39 14.00
N TYR A 294 0.58 22.28 14.63
CA TYR A 294 1.53 21.41 15.36
C TYR A 294 1.65 19.97 14.82
N TYR A 295 0.71 19.49 14.00
CA TYR A 295 0.65 18.12 13.47
C TYR A 295 0.74 18.02 11.92
N SER A 296 0.98 19.13 11.22
CA SER A 296 1.15 19.18 9.75
C SER A 296 2.29 18.31 9.22
N LEU A 297 3.24 17.90 10.08
CA LEU A 297 4.28 16.90 9.80
C LEU A 297 3.72 15.51 9.43
N SER A 298 2.49 15.17 9.82
CA SER A 298 1.84 13.89 9.50
C SER A 298 1.39 13.81 8.04
N TRP A 299 1.12 14.95 7.39
CA TRP A 299 0.65 15.02 5.99
C TRP A 299 1.78 14.92 4.97
N ILE A 300 3.03 15.11 5.39
CA ILE A 300 4.24 14.80 4.59
C ILE A 300 4.23 13.35 4.11
N PHE A 301 3.64 12.42 4.88
CA PHE A 301 3.52 11.02 4.47
C PHE A 301 2.58 10.79 3.27
N PHE A 302 1.53 11.60 3.11
CA PHE A 302 0.65 11.56 1.94
C PHE A 302 1.35 12.08 0.67
N TYR A 303 2.24 13.07 0.83
CA TYR A 303 3.09 13.58 -0.25
C TYR A 303 4.15 12.58 -0.73
N PHE A 304 4.75 11.82 0.20
CA PHE A 304 5.63 10.72 -0.18
C PHE A 304 4.90 9.67 -1.04
N GLU A 305 3.61 9.43 -0.79
CA GLU A 305 2.77 8.55 -1.60
C GLU A 305 2.61 9.08 -3.05
N MET A 306 2.35 10.38 -3.25
CA MET A 306 2.31 10.97 -4.60
C MET A 306 3.66 10.97 -5.33
N ALA A 307 4.77 11.24 -4.62
CA ALA A 307 6.12 11.14 -5.19
C ALA A 307 6.50 9.70 -5.60
N THR A 308 5.86 8.69 -5.00
CA THR A 308 6.02 7.29 -5.42
C THR A 308 5.19 6.91 -6.65
N VAL A 309 4.08 7.59 -6.96
CA VAL A 309 3.23 7.30 -8.15
C VAL A 309 3.95 7.65 -9.47
N THR A 310 4.87 8.62 -9.45
CA THR A 310 5.73 8.91 -10.61
C THR A 310 6.85 7.89 -10.84
N LYS A 311 7.06 6.92 -9.93
CA LYS A 311 7.94 5.77 -10.15
C LYS A 311 7.09 4.57 -10.53
N LYS A 312 7.24 4.12 -11.78
CA LYS A 312 6.73 2.88 -12.37
C LYS A 312 6.18 1.91 -11.31
N ALA A 313 4.86 1.68 -11.32
CA ALA A 313 4.18 0.74 -10.44
C ALA A 313 4.99 -0.56 -10.32
N ALA A 314 5.54 -0.80 -9.12
CA ALA A 314 6.31 -2.00 -8.85
C ALA A 314 5.36 -3.22 -8.89
N PRO A 315 5.82 -4.38 -9.38
CA PRO A 315 4.99 -5.58 -9.48
C PRO A 315 4.44 -6.03 -8.12
N GLN A 316 3.21 -6.54 -8.12
CA GLN A 316 2.49 -6.98 -6.91
C GLN A 316 3.22 -8.10 -6.15
N PRO A 317 3.09 -8.15 -4.82
CA PRO A 317 3.75 -9.15 -3.98
C PRO A 317 3.22 -10.57 -4.25
N GLN A 318 4.12 -11.53 -4.47
CA GLN A 318 3.79 -12.93 -4.79
C GLN A 318 3.45 -13.81 -3.57
N SER A 319 3.48 -13.27 -2.34
CA SER A 319 3.36 -14.04 -1.09
C SER A 319 2.01 -13.83 -0.40
N LYS A 320 1.33 -14.93 -0.03
CA LYS A 320 0.08 -14.92 0.76
C LYS A 320 0.18 -14.16 2.10
N ILE A 321 1.36 -14.11 2.72
CA ILE A 321 1.57 -13.38 3.98
C ILE A 321 1.64 -11.87 3.71
N LEU A 322 2.28 -11.48 2.59
CA LEU A 322 2.41 -10.08 2.22
C LEU A 322 1.08 -9.50 1.72
N SER A 323 0.21 -10.30 1.10
CA SER A 323 -1.12 -9.87 0.66
C SER A 323 -2.10 -9.57 1.81
N LEU A 324 -1.81 -10.02 3.03
CA LEU A 324 -2.62 -9.73 4.23
C LEU A 324 -2.27 -8.37 4.85
N LEU A 325 -1.15 -7.76 4.45
CA LEU A 325 -0.68 -6.50 5.00
C LEU A 325 -1.22 -5.32 4.19
N PRO A 326 -1.46 -4.16 4.83
CA PRO A 326 -1.70 -2.91 4.12
C PRO A 326 -0.58 -2.64 3.09
N PRO A 327 -0.90 -2.13 1.87
CA PRO A 327 0.09 -1.91 0.81
C PRO A 327 1.31 -1.08 1.24
N SER A 328 1.14 -0.14 2.16
CA SER A 328 2.22 0.70 2.72
C SER A 328 3.23 -0.08 3.58
N LEU A 329 2.81 -1.19 4.21
CA LEU A 329 3.68 -2.02 5.04
C LEU A 329 4.37 -3.15 4.26
N VAL A 330 3.87 -3.48 3.06
CA VAL A 330 4.43 -4.54 2.22
C VAL A 330 5.93 -4.34 1.95
N PRO A 331 6.42 -3.15 1.55
CA PRO A 331 7.86 -2.95 1.30
C PRO A 331 8.72 -3.17 2.55
N TYR A 332 8.22 -2.81 3.74
CA TYR A 332 8.92 -3.04 5.00
C TYR A 332 8.94 -4.52 5.37
N ALA A 333 7.82 -5.24 5.18
CA ALA A 333 7.74 -6.68 5.39
C ALA A 333 8.57 -7.49 4.37
N GLU A 334 8.76 -6.96 3.16
CA GLU A 334 9.70 -7.51 2.18
C GLU A 334 11.14 -7.37 2.68
N LEU A 335 11.53 -6.21 3.23
CA LEU A 335 12.87 -5.97 3.79
C LEU A 335 13.20 -6.90 4.95
N THR A 336 12.24 -7.16 5.84
CA THR A 336 12.45 -8.12 6.96
C THR A 336 12.59 -9.56 6.48
N ARG A 337 12.21 -9.87 5.23
CA ARG A 337 12.11 -11.23 4.67
C ARG A 337 11.20 -12.15 5.49
N ILE A 338 10.17 -11.61 6.14
CA ILE A 338 9.22 -12.41 6.94
C ILE A 338 8.51 -13.50 6.11
N HIS A 339 8.36 -13.27 4.80
CA HIS A 339 7.83 -14.23 3.84
C HIS A 339 8.80 -15.40 3.53
N ARG A 340 10.08 -15.31 3.92
CA ARG A 340 11.11 -16.34 3.72
C ARG A 340 11.48 -17.02 5.04
N LEU A 341 10.63 -17.95 5.47
CA LEU A 341 10.73 -18.64 6.76
C LEU A 341 12.08 -19.36 7.02
N LEU A 342 12.79 -19.77 5.97
CA LEU A 342 14.08 -20.47 6.13
C LEU A 342 15.11 -19.62 6.87
N GLY A 343 15.18 -18.32 6.56
CA GLY A 343 16.14 -17.42 7.20
C GLY A 343 15.87 -17.20 8.68
N ILE A 344 14.59 -17.23 9.08
CA ILE A 344 14.18 -17.16 10.50
C ILE A 344 14.62 -18.43 11.21
N TYR A 345 14.32 -19.58 10.61
CA TYR A 345 14.68 -20.87 11.17
C TYR A 345 16.20 -21.02 11.39
N LEU A 346 17.02 -20.70 10.39
CA LEU A 346 18.48 -20.82 10.47
C LEU A 346 19.10 -19.91 11.53
N ASN A 347 18.47 -18.76 11.79
CA ASN A 347 18.94 -17.85 12.83
C ASN A 347 18.50 -18.29 14.23
N THR A 348 17.34 -18.96 14.34
CA THR A 348 16.78 -19.42 15.61
C THR A 348 17.37 -20.75 16.07
N SER A 349 17.71 -21.66 15.15
CA SER A 349 18.20 -22.99 15.50
C SER A 349 19.47 -23.03 16.37
N PRO A 350 20.46 -22.11 16.24
CA PRO A 350 21.61 -22.06 17.14
C PRO A 350 21.23 -21.84 18.61
N TYR A 351 20.21 -21.01 18.87
CA TYR A 351 19.73 -20.77 20.23
C TYR A 351 18.99 -21.99 20.78
N PHE A 352 18.23 -22.70 19.95
CA PHE A 352 17.50 -23.89 20.38
C PHE A 352 18.45 -25.03 20.72
N VAL A 353 19.46 -25.25 19.87
CA VAL A 353 20.53 -26.21 20.16
C VAL A 353 21.34 -25.77 21.37
N GLY A 354 21.64 -24.48 21.50
CA GLY A 354 22.34 -23.93 22.66
C GLY A 354 21.60 -24.17 23.98
N VAL A 355 20.28 -23.95 24.01
CA VAL A 355 19.44 -24.27 25.18
C VAL A 355 19.46 -25.76 25.48
N ALA A 356 19.33 -26.63 24.48
CA ALA A 356 19.35 -28.07 24.67
C ALA A 356 20.72 -28.57 25.18
N PHE A 357 21.81 -28.06 24.60
CA PHE A 357 23.18 -28.33 25.03
C PHE A 357 23.43 -27.85 26.48
N SER A 358 23.01 -26.62 26.80
CA SER A 358 23.13 -26.06 28.15
C SER A 358 22.32 -26.85 29.18
N ALA A 359 21.12 -27.32 28.82
CA ALA A 359 20.29 -28.16 29.68
C ALA A 359 20.94 -29.52 29.97
N SER A 360 21.69 -30.08 29.00
CA SER A 360 22.44 -31.34 29.20
C SER A 360 23.64 -31.20 30.14
N ILE A 361 24.06 -29.96 30.43
CA ILE A 361 25.15 -29.65 31.38
C ILE A 361 24.58 -29.28 32.76
N ALA A 362 23.56 -28.41 32.81
CA ALA A 362 23.04 -27.88 34.06
C ALA A 362 22.40 -28.94 34.98
N THR A 363 21.79 -29.98 34.39
CA THR A 363 20.96 -31.00 35.07
C THR A 363 19.79 -30.40 35.89
N ASP A 364 18.66 -31.11 36.00
CA ASP A 364 17.49 -30.76 36.84
C ASP A 364 16.78 -29.40 36.60
N LEU A 365 16.83 -28.85 35.39
CA LEU A 365 16.09 -27.63 35.07
C LEU A 365 14.59 -27.91 34.82
N PRO A 366 13.67 -27.19 35.48
CA PRO A 366 12.24 -27.30 35.17
C PRO A 366 11.97 -27.01 33.69
N VAL A 367 11.15 -27.86 33.04
CA VAL A 367 10.76 -27.70 31.62
C VAL A 367 10.19 -26.31 31.33
N VAL A 368 9.49 -25.70 32.28
CA VAL A 368 8.95 -24.33 32.16
C VAL A 368 10.05 -23.29 31.92
N ILE A 369 11.23 -23.43 32.53
CA ILE A 369 12.37 -22.52 32.32
C ILE A 369 12.92 -22.71 30.91
N LEU A 370 13.06 -23.95 30.46
CA LEU A 370 13.53 -24.27 29.10
C LEU A 370 12.58 -23.68 28.04
N LEU A 371 11.27 -23.90 28.19
CA LEU A 371 10.26 -23.32 27.28
C LEU A 371 10.28 -21.79 27.29
N HIS A 372 10.44 -21.20 28.47
CA HIS A 372 10.56 -19.75 28.60
C HIS A 372 11.81 -19.21 27.88
N ARG A 373 12.98 -19.86 27.99
CA ARG A 373 14.19 -19.47 27.24
C ARG A 373 14.03 -19.64 25.74
N LEU A 374 13.42 -20.74 25.29
CA LEU A 374 13.14 -20.94 23.86
C LEU A 374 12.22 -19.85 23.30
N ALA A 375 11.21 -19.40 24.07
CA ALA A 375 10.33 -18.30 23.68
C ALA A 375 11.09 -16.97 23.57
N LEU A 376 11.88 -16.60 24.60
CA LEU A 376 12.68 -15.38 24.58
C LEU A 376 13.68 -15.37 23.41
N PHE A 377 14.43 -16.46 23.21
CA PHE A 377 15.38 -16.55 22.11
C PHE A 377 14.73 -16.61 20.73
N SER A 378 13.48 -17.08 20.62
CA SER A 378 12.70 -16.98 19.38
C SER A 378 12.40 -15.53 19.03
N VAL A 379 11.97 -14.72 20.01
CA VAL A 379 11.70 -13.29 19.84
C VAL A 379 12.99 -12.53 19.51
N TRP A 380 14.06 -12.77 20.27
CA TRP A 380 15.38 -12.20 20.02
C TRP A 380 15.89 -12.51 18.61
N SER A 381 15.89 -13.79 18.23
CA SER A 381 16.35 -14.24 16.92
C SER A 381 15.51 -13.65 15.78
N PHE A 382 14.19 -13.59 15.94
CA PHE A 382 13.29 -13.03 14.94
C PHE A 382 13.64 -11.57 14.64
N PHE A 383 13.73 -10.72 15.66
CA PHE A 383 14.05 -9.31 15.49
C PHE A 383 15.48 -9.10 15.01
N LEU A 384 16.45 -9.82 15.55
CA LEU A 384 17.84 -9.77 15.12
C LEU A 384 17.98 -10.11 13.62
N ARG A 385 17.31 -11.17 13.18
CA ARG A 385 17.29 -11.57 11.76
C ARG A 385 16.66 -10.52 10.88
N CYS A 386 15.52 -9.97 11.29
CA CYS A 386 14.80 -8.92 10.56
C CYS A 386 15.63 -7.64 10.46
N ALA A 387 16.27 -7.23 11.55
CA ALA A 387 17.13 -6.05 11.60
C ALA A 387 18.36 -6.23 10.70
N GLY A 388 19.08 -7.35 10.82
CA GLY A 388 20.22 -7.67 9.97
C GLY A 388 19.84 -7.77 8.48
N CYS A 389 18.63 -8.25 8.18
CA CYS A 389 18.03 -8.25 6.83
C CYS A 389 17.96 -6.85 6.23
N VAL A 390 17.33 -5.92 6.96
CA VAL A 390 17.07 -4.54 6.53
C VAL A 390 18.40 -3.79 6.44
N TRP A 391 19.27 -3.98 7.43
CA TRP A 391 20.61 -3.41 7.47
C TRP A 391 21.44 -3.83 6.27
N ASN A 392 21.47 -5.13 5.95
CA ASN A 392 22.19 -5.64 4.80
C ASN A 392 21.68 -5.01 3.49
N ASP A 393 20.36 -4.93 3.29
CA ASP A 393 19.77 -4.32 2.09
C ASP A 393 20.01 -2.81 2.03
N LEU A 394 20.09 -2.12 3.16
CA LEU A 394 20.43 -0.70 3.23
C LEU A 394 21.87 -0.46 2.78
N ILE A 395 22.81 -1.22 3.36
CA ILE A 395 24.23 -1.10 3.06
C ILE A 395 24.54 -1.55 1.63
N ASP A 396 23.96 -2.65 1.16
CA ASP A 396 24.22 -3.19 -0.18
C ASP A 396 23.40 -2.53 -1.29
N SER A 397 22.59 -1.51 -0.99
CA SER A 397 21.62 -0.92 -1.92
C SER A 397 22.19 -0.40 -3.25
N ASP A 398 23.46 0.01 -3.27
CA ASP A 398 24.22 0.44 -4.45
C ASP A 398 24.70 -0.75 -5.31
N LEU A 399 25.16 -1.82 -4.67
CA LEU A 399 25.53 -3.08 -5.33
C LEU A 399 24.29 -3.81 -5.84
N ASP A 400 23.25 -3.89 -5.03
CA ASP A 400 21.99 -4.57 -5.35
C ASP A 400 21.29 -3.95 -6.57
N ARG A 401 21.50 -2.65 -6.84
CA ARG A 401 20.95 -2.00 -8.03
C ARG A 401 21.55 -2.54 -9.34
N GLN A 402 22.76 -3.10 -9.27
CA GLN A 402 23.51 -3.61 -10.43
C GLN A 402 23.26 -5.10 -10.71
N ILE A 403 22.69 -5.83 -9.75
CA ILE A 403 22.48 -7.28 -9.81
C ILE A 403 21.04 -7.58 -10.24
N ALA A 404 20.85 -8.46 -11.23
CA ALA A 404 19.55 -8.69 -11.87
C ALA A 404 18.49 -9.24 -10.89
N ARG A 405 18.93 -10.07 -9.95
CA ARG A 405 18.10 -10.69 -8.91
C ARG A 405 17.69 -9.72 -7.81
N THR A 406 18.54 -8.76 -7.44
CA THR A 406 18.36 -7.93 -6.25
C THR A 406 17.96 -6.49 -6.55
N LYS A 407 18.01 -6.05 -7.81
CA LYS A 407 17.51 -4.73 -8.26
C LYS A 407 16.02 -4.49 -7.95
N SER A 408 15.24 -5.56 -7.77
CA SER A 408 13.81 -5.52 -7.45
C SER A 408 13.53 -5.44 -5.95
N ARG A 409 14.55 -5.38 -5.08
CA ARG A 409 14.39 -5.20 -3.64
C ARG A 409 13.83 -3.81 -3.29
N PRO A 410 13.17 -3.65 -2.14
CA PRO A 410 12.48 -2.41 -1.78
C PRO A 410 13.35 -1.14 -1.80
N ILE A 411 14.59 -1.19 -1.31
CA ILE A 411 15.47 0.00 -1.27
C ILE A 411 16.04 0.32 -2.68
N PRO A 412 16.67 -0.63 -3.41
CA PRO A 412 17.15 -0.38 -4.78
C PRO A 412 16.08 0.13 -5.74
N ARG A 413 14.86 -0.43 -5.68
CA ARG A 413 13.71 -0.02 -6.52
C ARG A 413 13.03 1.27 -6.05
N GLY A 414 13.40 1.79 -4.87
CA GLY A 414 12.90 3.04 -4.33
C GLY A 414 11.54 2.98 -3.64
N ALA A 415 11.09 1.79 -3.22
CA ALA A 415 9.86 1.60 -2.43
C ALA A 415 10.03 1.95 -0.93
N VAL A 416 11.26 1.94 -0.42
CA VAL A 416 11.61 2.40 0.94
C VAL A 416 12.83 3.31 0.84
N SER A 417 12.80 4.48 1.49
CA SER A 417 13.95 5.39 1.49
C SER A 417 15.09 4.85 2.37
N LYS A 418 16.33 5.26 2.09
CA LYS A 418 17.49 4.86 2.93
C LYS A 418 17.33 5.32 4.39
N ARG A 419 16.75 6.51 4.59
CA ARG A 419 16.49 7.08 5.93
C ARG A 419 15.48 6.22 6.69
N ASP A 420 14.38 5.86 6.05
CA ASP A 420 13.34 5.05 6.71
C ASP A 420 13.83 3.64 7.00
N ALA A 421 14.58 3.03 6.08
CA ALA A 421 15.22 1.74 6.31
C ALA A 421 16.21 1.78 7.50
N ALA A 422 16.96 2.87 7.67
CA ALA A 422 17.86 3.05 8.81
C ALA A 422 17.08 3.17 10.14
N ILE A 423 16.05 4.02 10.18
CA ILE A 423 15.18 4.16 11.36
C ILE A 423 14.53 2.82 11.71
N PHE A 424 14.02 2.11 10.70
CA PHE A 424 13.39 0.81 10.89
C PHE A 424 14.37 -0.26 11.39
N THR A 425 15.62 -0.25 10.90
CA THR A 425 16.69 -1.12 11.40
C THR A 425 16.94 -0.88 12.89
N VAL A 426 17.08 0.38 13.30
CA VAL A 426 17.28 0.76 14.72
C VAL A 426 16.10 0.30 15.57
N ALA A 427 14.88 0.52 15.10
CA ALA A 427 13.67 0.09 15.81
C ALA A 427 13.63 -1.44 16.00
N LEU A 428 13.97 -2.22 14.96
CA LEU A 428 14.00 -3.69 15.06
C LEU A 428 15.08 -4.19 16.03
N PHE A 429 16.29 -3.61 16.00
CA PHE A 429 17.33 -3.95 16.98
C PHE A 429 16.92 -3.57 18.41
N ALA A 430 16.25 -2.43 18.61
CA ALA A 430 15.74 -2.02 19.92
C ALA A 430 14.66 -3.00 20.42
N CYS A 431 13.71 -3.39 19.57
CA CYS A 431 12.70 -4.40 19.89
C CYS A 431 13.34 -5.75 20.25
N GLY A 432 14.32 -6.22 19.48
CA GLY A 432 15.06 -7.44 19.80
C GLY A 432 15.81 -7.34 21.13
N SER A 433 16.50 -6.23 21.35
CA SER A 433 17.29 -5.99 22.58
C SER A 433 16.44 -5.88 23.83
N SER A 434 15.15 -5.57 23.72
CA SER A 434 14.23 -5.59 24.87
C SER A 434 14.13 -6.97 25.54
N VAL A 435 14.42 -8.06 24.83
CA VAL A 435 14.47 -9.41 25.39
C VAL A 435 15.53 -9.53 26.49
N LEU A 436 16.60 -8.74 26.43
CA LEU A 436 17.68 -8.79 27.42
C LEU A 436 17.22 -8.38 28.82
N PHE A 437 16.14 -7.59 28.95
CA PHE A 437 15.55 -7.28 30.26
C PHE A 437 15.00 -8.51 30.99
N PHE A 438 14.72 -9.59 30.26
CA PHE A 438 14.19 -10.85 30.79
C PHE A 438 15.26 -11.94 30.89
N LEU A 439 16.52 -11.62 30.58
CA LEU A 439 17.67 -12.52 30.65
C LEU A 439 18.67 -12.04 31.72
N PRO A 440 19.53 -12.95 32.23
CA PRO A 440 20.64 -12.56 33.09
C PRO A 440 21.56 -11.53 32.41
N SER A 441 22.11 -10.60 33.18
CA SER A 441 22.97 -9.51 32.69
C SER A 441 24.21 -9.98 31.92
N GLN A 442 24.67 -11.20 32.19
CA GLN A 442 25.79 -11.83 31.52
C GLN A 442 25.54 -11.92 30.01
N CYS A 443 24.31 -12.28 29.60
CA CYS A 443 23.90 -12.41 28.19
C CYS A 443 24.05 -11.13 27.37
N THR A 444 24.16 -9.97 28.02
CA THR A 444 24.28 -8.67 27.34
C THR A 444 25.58 -8.55 26.58
N ILE A 445 26.68 -9.13 27.07
CA ILE A 445 27.98 -9.07 26.41
C ILE A 445 27.91 -9.84 25.09
N GLU A 446 27.41 -11.08 25.10
CA GLU A 446 27.26 -11.87 23.88
C GLU A 446 26.28 -11.21 22.91
N ALA A 447 25.19 -10.61 23.40
CA ALA A 447 24.25 -9.88 22.57
C ALA A 447 24.91 -8.69 21.84
N ILE A 448 25.74 -7.90 22.54
CA ILE A 448 26.49 -6.79 21.94
C ILE A 448 27.44 -7.30 20.86
N VAL A 449 28.18 -8.36 21.14
CA VAL A 449 29.10 -8.99 20.18
C VAL A 449 28.32 -9.50 18.95
N ILE A 450 27.17 -10.14 19.18
CA ILE A 450 26.28 -10.63 18.12
C ILE A 450 25.82 -9.48 17.21
N ILE A 451 25.31 -8.39 17.80
CA ILE A 451 24.83 -7.22 17.05
C ILE A 451 25.98 -6.53 16.32
N PHE A 452 27.14 -6.35 16.96
CA PHE A 452 28.30 -5.69 16.36
C PHE A 452 28.72 -6.37 15.05
N PHE A 453 28.92 -7.68 15.07
CA PHE A 453 29.31 -8.42 13.87
C PHE A 453 28.18 -8.52 12.84
N ALA A 454 26.91 -8.56 13.27
CA ALA A 454 25.78 -8.47 12.35
C ALA A 454 25.74 -7.12 11.60
N LEU A 455 26.11 -6.03 12.26
CA LEU A 455 26.25 -4.71 11.63
C LEU A 455 27.48 -4.62 10.73
N LEU A 456 28.57 -5.30 11.09
CA LEU A 456 29.82 -5.30 10.32
C LEU A 456 29.72 -6.11 9.02
N TYR A 457 28.96 -7.21 9.03
CA TYR A 457 28.90 -8.19 7.94
C TYR A 457 28.70 -7.61 6.53
N PRO A 458 27.72 -6.71 6.26
CA PRO A 458 27.45 -6.22 4.91
C PRO A 458 28.62 -5.43 4.30
N PHE A 459 29.46 -4.81 5.13
CA PHE A 459 30.63 -4.08 4.64
C PHE A 459 31.71 -5.01 4.09
N GLY A 460 31.80 -6.25 4.58
CA GLY A 460 32.85 -7.20 4.22
C GLY A 460 32.96 -7.42 2.71
N LYS A 461 31.83 -7.41 1.99
CA LYS A 461 31.77 -7.55 0.53
C LYS A 461 32.61 -6.54 -0.25
N ARG A 462 32.94 -5.39 0.36
CA ARG A 462 33.70 -4.30 -0.27
C ARG A 462 35.20 -4.44 -0.09
N PHE A 463 35.67 -5.13 0.95
CA PHE A 463 37.10 -5.14 1.30
C PHE A 463 37.71 -6.53 1.48
N THR A 464 36.94 -7.57 1.81
CA THR A 464 37.46 -8.92 2.07
C THR A 464 36.78 -10.01 1.23
N ASP A 465 37.54 -11.03 0.86
CA ASP A 465 37.03 -12.27 0.22
C ASP A 465 36.35 -13.21 1.22
N TYR A 466 36.33 -12.86 2.51
CA TYR A 466 35.84 -13.71 3.59
C TYR A 466 34.70 -13.09 4.42
N PRO A 467 33.71 -12.36 3.84
CA PRO A 467 32.64 -11.76 4.61
C PRO A 467 31.81 -12.81 5.37
N GLN A 468 31.70 -14.04 4.85
CA GLN A 468 30.97 -15.12 5.53
C GLN A 468 31.57 -15.48 6.89
N VAL A 469 32.87 -15.31 7.10
CA VAL A 469 33.52 -15.62 8.38
C VAL A 469 32.95 -14.74 9.50
N THR A 470 32.56 -13.50 9.23
CA THR A 470 31.93 -12.64 10.24
C THR A 470 30.54 -13.13 10.64
N LEU A 471 29.84 -13.91 9.80
CA LEU A 471 28.58 -14.56 10.18
C LEU A 471 28.80 -15.74 11.14
N GLY A 472 30.01 -16.32 11.17
CA GLY A 472 30.37 -17.37 12.12
C GLY A 472 30.17 -16.95 13.58
N ASN A 473 30.16 -15.64 13.84
CA ASN A 473 29.80 -15.03 15.12
C ASN A 473 28.42 -15.45 15.66
N ILE A 474 27.49 -15.95 14.84
CA ILE A 474 26.24 -16.55 15.34
C ILE A 474 26.51 -17.69 16.34
N GLY A 475 27.72 -18.27 16.33
CA GLY A 475 28.19 -19.20 17.37
C GLY A 475 28.10 -18.66 18.80
N TRP A 476 28.11 -17.33 19.02
CA TRP A 476 27.91 -16.72 20.33
C TRP A 476 26.53 -17.00 20.94
N ALA A 477 25.58 -17.53 20.15
CA ALA A 477 24.33 -18.08 20.66
C ALA A 477 24.58 -19.15 21.74
N ILE A 478 25.65 -19.94 21.62
CA ILE A 478 25.98 -20.99 22.59
C ILE A 478 26.29 -20.42 23.99
N PRO A 479 27.34 -19.61 24.20
CA PRO A 479 27.61 -19.03 25.52
C PRO A 479 26.45 -18.16 26.03
N MET A 480 25.74 -17.45 25.16
CA MET A 480 24.55 -16.68 25.56
C MET A 480 23.44 -17.58 26.14
N THR A 481 23.18 -18.74 25.53
CA THR A 481 22.19 -19.70 26.07
C THR A 481 22.66 -20.38 27.35
N MET A 482 23.97 -20.64 27.50
CA MET A 482 24.56 -21.18 28.73
C MET A 482 24.38 -20.20 29.89
N HIS A 483 24.76 -18.93 29.71
CA HIS A 483 24.54 -17.88 30.69
C HIS A 483 23.06 -17.72 31.05
N SER A 484 22.16 -17.86 30.07
CA SER A 484 20.71 -17.73 30.33
C SER A 484 20.16 -18.81 31.27
N LEU A 485 20.84 -19.95 31.37
CA LEU A 485 20.49 -21.08 32.23
C LEU A 485 21.44 -21.22 33.43
N GLY A 486 22.28 -20.22 33.70
CA GLY A 486 23.19 -20.23 34.84
C GLY A 486 24.42 -21.13 34.66
N VAL A 487 24.68 -21.62 33.45
CA VAL A 487 25.89 -22.38 33.13
C VAL A 487 26.97 -21.41 32.70
N ASN A 488 28.13 -21.46 33.35
CA ASN A 488 29.29 -20.65 32.97
C ASN A 488 30.04 -21.34 31.81
N PRO A 489 30.17 -20.70 30.63
CA PRO A 489 30.85 -21.26 29.47
C PRO A 489 32.33 -21.55 29.71
N LEU A 490 32.98 -20.79 30.62
CA LEU A 490 34.39 -20.94 30.91
C LEU A 490 34.70 -22.23 31.69
N ASP A 491 33.76 -22.68 32.54
CA ASP A 491 33.89 -23.93 33.29
C ASP A 491 33.79 -25.15 32.37
N HIS A 492 33.18 -24.96 31.20
CA HIS A 492 33.02 -25.95 30.14
C HIS A 492 33.65 -25.46 28.83
N LEU A 493 34.87 -24.90 28.92
CA LEU A 493 35.50 -24.20 27.80
C LEU A 493 35.56 -25.05 26.52
N MET A 494 36.07 -26.27 26.62
CA MET A 494 36.29 -27.12 25.43
C MET A 494 34.97 -27.49 24.71
N PRO A 495 33.94 -28.05 25.38
CA PRO A 495 32.67 -28.32 24.71
C PRO A 495 31.96 -27.04 24.24
N THR A 496 32.12 -25.90 24.93
CA THR A 496 31.62 -24.59 24.48
C THR A 496 32.26 -24.18 23.16
N VAL A 497 33.59 -24.23 23.06
CA VAL A 497 34.33 -23.88 21.84
C VAL A 497 33.94 -24.81 20.69
N CYS A 498 33.81 -26.12 20.95
CA CYS A 498 33.34 -27.07 19.95
C CYS A 498 31.94 -26.71 19.42
N MET A 499 30.98 -26.40 20.30
CA MET A 499 29.63 -26.01 19.92
C MET A 499 29.58 -24.67 19.19
N PHE A 500 30.34 -23.68 19.66
CA PHE A 500 30.50 -22.39 18.99
C PHE A 500 30.99 -22.58 17.55
N MET A 501 32.09 -23.33 17.38
CA MET A 501 32.71 -23.57 16.08
C MET A 501 31.84 -24.43 15.18
N PHE A 502 31.08 -25.38 15.76
CA PHE A 502 30.08 -26.16 15.02
C PHE A 502 29.04 -25.23 14.38
N ILE A 503 28.40 -24.36 15.16
CA ILE A 503 27.44 -23.39 14.65
C ILE A 503 28.09 -22.46 13.62
N ALA A 504 29.26 -21.91 13.94
CA ALA A 504 29.97 -21.01 13.04
C ALA A 504 30.21 -21.65 11.66
N THR A 505 30.72 -22.89 11.66
CA THR A 505 31.04 -23.65 10.45
C THR A 505 29.79 -23.94 9.62
N VAL A 506 28.68 -24.31 10.28
CA VAL A 506 27.40 -24.57 9.62
C VAL A 506 26.85 -23.31 8.96
N ILE A 507 26.84 -22.17 9.68
CA ILE A 507 26.35 -20.89 9.16
C ILE A 507 27.19 -20.44 7.96
N ILE A 508 28.53 -20.50 8.07
CA ILE A 508 29.44 -20.18 6.96
C ILE A 508 29.14 -21.08 5.75
N MET A 509 29.01 -22.39 5.95
CA MET A 509 28.74 -23.33 4.86
C MET A 509 27.42 -23.02 4.15
N VAL A 510 26.34 -22.81 4.91
CA VAL A 510 25.03 -22.49 4.33
C VAL A 510 25.10 -21.18 3.55
N ASP A 511 25.70 -20.12 4.12
CA ASP A 511 25.80 -18.83 3.45
C ASP A 511 26.66 -18.90 2.18
N VAL A 512 27.78 -19.63 2.21
CA VAL A 512 28.62 -19.89 1.02
C VAL A 512 27.81 -20.59 -0.08
N VAL A 513 27.07 -21.65 0.26
CA VAL A 513 26.20 -22.37 -0.68
C VAL A 513 25.15 -21.44 -1.30
N TYR A 514 24.58 -20.53 -0.51
CA TYR A 514 23.60 -19.56 -1.02
C TYR A 514 24.25 -18.50 -1.91
N ALA A 515 25.44 -18.01 -1.54
CA ALA A 515 26.20 -17.02 -2.30
C ALA A 515 26.66 -17.54 -3.67
N CYS A 516 26.81 -18.87 -3.84
CA CYS A 516 27.14 -19.48 -5.13
C CYS A 516 26.18 -19.07 -6.26
N GLN A 517 24.92 -18.75 -5.95
CA GLN A 517 23.90 -18.38 -6.94
C GLN A 517 24.23 -17.09 -7.70
N ASP A 518 24.92 -16.13 -7.06
CA ASP A 518 25.21 -14.82 -7.63
C ASP A 518 26.66 -14.68 -8.13
N THR A 519 27.50 -15.72 -7.96
CA THR A 519 28.95 -15.67 -8.22
C THR A 519 29.36 -15.01 -9.54
N GLU A 520 28.66 -15.32 -10.64
CA GLU A 520 28.98 -14.78 -11.97
C GLU A 520 28.65 -13.29 -12.12
N GLU A 521 27.59 -12.81 -11.46
CA GLU A 521 27.22 -11.39 -11.44
C GLU A 521 28.07 -10.63 -10.42
N ASP A 522 28.30 -11.21 -9.24
CA ASP A 522 29.19 -10.67 -8.19
C ASP A 522 30.60 -10.40 -8.73
N LEU A 523 31.15 -11.33 -9.52
CA LEU A 523 32.46 -11.17 -10.15
C LEU A 523 32.50 -9.95 -11.11
N LYS A 524 31.41 -9.68 -11.84
CA LYS A 524 31.34 -8.56 -12.80
C LYS A 524 31.26 -7.20 -12.11
N VAL A 525 30.60 -7.15 -10.95
CA VAL A 525 30.40 -5.92 -10.16
C VAL A 525 31.55 -5.71 -9.16
N GLY A 526 32.48 -6.67 -9.04
CA GLY A 526 33.63 -6.59 -8.15
C GLY A 526 33.30 -6.89 -6.68
N VAL A 527 32.19 -7.59 -6.42
CA VAL A 527 31.80 -8.05 -5.08
C VAL A 527 32.74 -9.16 -4.63
N LYS A 528 33.28 -9.03 -3.41
CA LYS A 528 34.15 -10.04 -2.80
C LYS A 528 33.34 -10.99 -1.91
N SER A 529 33.62 -12.30 -2.01
CA SER A 529 32.97 -13.33 -1.20
C SER A 529 33.73 -14.66 -1.25
N MET A 530 33.48 -15.55 -0.28
CA MET A 530 34.09 -16.89 -0.30
C MET A 530 33.60 -17.70 -1.51
N ALA A 531 32.37 -17.49 -1.97
CA ALA A 531 31.85 -18.12 -3.18
C ALA A 531 32.64 -17.67 -4.43
N VAL A 532 32.97 -16.38 -4.54
CA VAL A 532 33.81 -15.84 -5.64
C VAL A 532 35.26 -16.33 -5.53
N ARG A 533 35.84 -16.31 -4.32
CA ARG A 533 37.22 -16.70 -4.06
C ARG A 533 37.49 -18.17 -4.34
N PHE A 534 36.57 -19.05 -3.92
CA PHE A 534 36.66 -20.51 -4.05
C PHE A 534 35.81 -21.07 -5.18
N ARG A 535 35.40 -20.26 -6.17
CA ARG A 535 34.55 -20.70 -7.29
C ARG A 535 35.03 -21.98 -8.00
N ASN A 536 36.34 -22.19 -8.10
CA ASN A 536 36.94 -23.37 -8.74
C ASN A 536 37.11 -24.58 -7.80
N SER A 537 36.88 -24.40 -6.50
CA SER A 537 37.11 -25.39 -5.46
C SER A 537 35.98 -25.40 -4.42
N ILE A 538 34.78 -24.98 -4.80
CA ILE A 538 33.66 -24.73 -3.88
C ILE A 538 33.20 -26.01 -3.19
N ASN A 539 33.23 -27.14 -3.90
CA ASN A 539 32.92 -28.44 -3.35
C ASN A 539 33.92 -28.85 -2.26
N LEU A 540 35.22 -28.63 -2.48
CA LEU A 540 36.25 -28.94 -1.48
C LEU A 540 36.02 -28.14 -0.19
N LEU A 541 35.77 -26.83 -0.32
CA LEU A 541 35.45 -25.97 0.81
C LEU A 541 34.18 -26.44 1.54
N ALA A 542 33.11 -26.72 0.81
CA ALA A 542 31.83 -27.12 1.38
C ALA A 542 31.93 -28.47 2.12
N TYR A 543 32.63 -29.46 1.56
CA TYR A 543 32.90 -30.73 2.24
C TYR A 543 33.82 -30.57 3.44
N ALA A 544 34.84 -29.72 3.37
CA ALA A 544 35.72 -29.44 4.51
C ALA A 544 34.94 -28.84 5.69
N LEU A 545 34.08 -27.85 5.42
CA LEU A 545 33.20 -27.26 6.44
C LEU A 545 32.21 -28.30 6.98
N PHE A 546 31.62 -29.11 6.12
CA PHE A 546 30.70 -30.18 6.53
C PHE A 546 31.36 -31.20 7.49
N TYR A 547 32.49 -31.79 7.11
CA TYR A 547 33.17 -32.77 7.97
C TYR A 547 33.73 -32.13 9.24
N SER A 548 34.21 -30.90 9.18
CA SER A 548 34.64 -30.15 10.37
C SER A 548 33.48 -29.94 11.35
N SER A 549 32.29 -29.57 10.84
CA SER A 549 31.09 -29.39 11.68
C SER A 549 30.68 -30.69 12.38
N ILE A 550 30.80 -31.85 11.72
CA ILE A 550 30.52 -33.15 12.33
C ILE A 550 31.51 -33.45 13.45
N ALA A 551 32.81 -33.28 13.19
CA ALA A 551 33.85 -33.54 14.17
C ALA A 551 33.70 -32.66 15.41
N LEU A 552 33.39 -31.37 15.21
CA LEU A 552 33.14 -30.42 16.30
C LEU A 552 31.89 -30.79 17.11
N PHE A 553 30.80 -31.16 16.45
CA PHE A 553 29.55 -31.51 17.14
C PHE A 553 29.69 -32.82 17.94
N ALA A 554 30.36 -33.82 17.37
CA ALA A 554 30.67 -35.07 18.06
C ALA A 554 31.62 -34.83 19.25
N SER A 555 32.65 -34.01 19.07
CA SER A 555 33.61 -33.69 20.14
C SER A 555 32.93 -32.99 21.32
N ALA A 556 32.01 -32.05 21.07
CA ALA A 556 31.23 -31.42 22.12
C ALA A 556 30.48 -32.45 22.99
N GLY A 557 29.81 -33.42 22.34
CA GLY A 557 29.12 -34.50 23.04
C GLY A 557 30.05 -35.42 23.82
N LEU A 558 31.23 -35.75 23.27
CA LEU A 558 32.24 -36.54 23.97
C LEU A 558 32.76 -35.85 25.23
N PHE A 559 33.02 -34.54 25.17
CA PHE A 559 33.55 -33.77 26.30
C PHE A 559 32.58 -33.66 27.49
N ILE A 560 31.26 -33.68 27.24
CA ILE A 560 30.24 -33.70 28.31
C ILE A 560 29.66 -35.11 28.54
N GLY A 561 30.28 -36.12 27.93
CA GLY A 561 29.99 -37.54 28.14
C GLY A 561 28.62 -38.02 27.66
N LEU A 562 28.05 -37.45 26.59
CA LEU A 562 26.73 -37.85 26.05
C LEU A 562 26.71 -39.32 25.58
N GLY A 563 25.55 -39.96 25.71
CA GLY A 563 25.33 -41.34 25.31
C GLY A 563 25.10 -41.54 23.81
N LEU A 564 24.92 -42.81 23.43
CA LEU A 564 24.64 -43.24 22.07
C LEU A 564 23.44 -42.50 21.40
N PRO A 565 22.33 -42.18 22.09
CA PRO A 565 21.21 -41.47 21.49
C PRO A 565 21.61 -40.13 20.85
N PHE A 566 22.47 -39.35 21.50
CA PHE A 566 22.97 -38.10 20.95
C PHE A 566 23.76 -38.31 19.65
N PHE A 567 24.71 -39.26 19.64
CA PHE A 567 25.54 -39.51 18.46
C PHE A 567 24.72 -40.03 17.28
N VAL A 568 23.77 -40.94 17.52
CA VAL A 568 22.95 -41.51 16.44
C VAL A 568 21.95 -40.48 15.91
N VAL A 569 21.21 -39.80 16.81
CA VAL A 569 20.12 -38.89 16.40
C VAL A 569 20.68 -37.55 15.95
N SER A 570 21.46 -36.87 16.79
CA SER A 570 21.91 -35.50 16.51
C SER A 570 23.07 -35.47 15.50
N VAL A 571 24.15 -36.21 15.75
CA VAL A 571 25.30 -36.22 14.83
C VAL A 571 24.95 -36.96 13.54
N GLY A 572 24.27 -38.10 13.62
CA GLY A 572 23.78 -38.84 12.44
C GLY A 572 22.75 -38.04 11.62
N GLY A 573 21.80 -37.36 12.28
CA GLY A 573 20.83 -36.48 11.62
C GLY A 573 21.47 -35.26 10.95
N HIS A 574 22.53 -34.69 11.56
CA HIS A 574 23.36 -33.66 10.94
C HIS A 574 24.03 -34.17 9.66
N PHE A 575 24.70 -35.32 9.74
CA PHE A 575 25.36 -35.95 8.60
C PHE A 575 24.37 -36.20 7.45
N PHE A 576 23.22 -36.81 7.75
CA PHE A 576 22.23 -37.14 6.72
C PHE A 576 21.66 -35.90 6.04
N GLY A 577 21.23 -34.89 6.81
CA GLY A 577 20.63 -33.69 6.23
C GLY A 577 21.63 -32.89 5.41
N PHE A 578 22.84 -32.63 5.93
CA PHE A 578 23.82 -31.81 5.21
C PHE A 578 24.51 -32.54 4.05
N LYS A 579 24.66 -33.87 4.10
CA LYS A 579 25.06 -34.65 2.91
C LYS A 579 24.07 -34.48 1.76
N ASN A 580 22.77 -34.52 2.07
CA ASN A 580 21.72 -34.35 1.07
C ASN A 580 21.60 -32.91 0.59
N LEU A 581 21.83 -31.92 1.46
CA LEU A 581 21.98 -30.52 1.09
C LEU A 581 23.10 -30.34 0.05
N LEU A 582 24.31 -30.82 0.35
CA LEU A 582 25.46 -30.67 -0.55
C LEU A 582 25.20 -31.35 -1.91
N LYS A 583 24.60 -32.55 -1.92
CA LYS A 583 24.17 -33.19 -3.17
C LYS A 583 23.17 -32.35 -3.95
N ALA A 584 22.16 -31.78 -3.29
CA ALA A 584 21.14 -30.96 -3.94
C ALA A 584 21.75 -29.70 -4.59
N THR A 585 22.80 -29.15 -3.99
CA THR A 585 23.48 -27.95 -4.51
C THR A 585 24.31 -28.18 -5.78
N GLN A 586 24.61 -29.45 -6.10
CA GLN A 586 25.35 -29.84 -7.32
C GLN A 586 24.43 -30.01 -8.56
N ILE A 587 23.10 -29.92 -8.40
CA ILE A 587 22.12 -30.29 -9.44
C ILE A 587 21.69 -29.09 -10.36
N GLY A 588 22.23 -27.87 -10.16
CA GLY A 588 22.03 -26.73 -11.09
C GLY A 588 20.99 -25.68 -10.66
N LYS A 589 20.92 -24.56 -11.41
CA LYS A 589 20.39 -23.24 -10.99
C LYS A 589 18.87 -23.18 -10.66
N SER A 590 18.60 -22.80 -9.40
CA SER A 590 17.72 -21.68 -8.97
C SER A 590 16.26 -21.87 -8.51
N SER A 591 15.70 -23.08 -8.39
CA SER A 591 14.42 -23.23 -7.65
C SER A 591 14.32 -24.49 -6.78
N GLY A 592 14.91 -25.60 -7.23
CA GLY A 592 15.03 -26.83 -6.43
C GLY A 592 15.95 -26.68 -5.22
N VAL A 593 17.03 -25.91 -5.35
CA VAL A 593 18.07 -25.77 -4.31
C VAL A 593 17.51 -25.10 -3.05
N GLU A 594 16.76 -24.00 -3.16
CA GLU A 594 16.19 -23.32 -1.99
C GLU A 594 15.15 -24.20 -1.28
N LYS A 595 14.33 -24.92 -2.05
CA LYS A 595 13.33 -25.85 -1.50
C LYS A 595 13.98 -27.04 -0.80
N SER A 596 14.99 -27.65 -1.41
CA SER A 596 15.75 -28.76 -0.83
C SER A 596 16.56 -28.30 0.38
N ALA A 597 17.23 -27.16 0.30
CA ALA A 597 17.98 -26.59 1.42
C ALA A 597 17.08 -26.28 2.61
N LYS A 598 15.88 -25.75 2.35
CA LYS A 598 14.87 -25.52 3.38
C LYS A 598 14.53 -26.80 4.13
N SER A 599 14.20 -27.88 3.41
CA SER A 599 13.82 -29.15 4.03
C SER A 599 14.96 -29.79 4.81
N TYR A 600 16.18 -29.81 4.26
CA TYR A 600 17.30 -30.48 4.92
C TYR A 600 17.86 -29.71 6.11
N CYS A 601 18.00 -28.39 6.02
CA CYS A 601 18.38 -27.58 7.19
C CYS A 601 17.31 -27.68 8.29
N PHE A 602 16.02 -27.64 7.91
CA PHE A 602 14.92 -27.79 8.86
C PHE A 602 14.92 -29.14 9.60
N LEU A 603 15.15 -30.20 8.85
CA LEU A 603 15.20 -31.54 9.41
C LEU A 603 16.44 -31.72 10.30
N SER A 604 17.60 -31.21 9.89
CA SER A 604 18.83 -31.31 10.68
C SER A 604 18.73 -30.62 12.03
N SER A 605 18.20 -29.39 12.13
CA SER A 605 18.13 -28.76 13.47
C SER A 605 17.05 -29.35 14.38
N ILE A 606 16.03 -30.04 13.83
CA ILE A 606 15.15 -30.88 14.66
C ILE A 606 15.99 -32.00 15.29
N PHE A 607 16.78 -32.70 14.48
CA PHE A 607 17.62 -33.79 14.98
C PHE A 607 18.71 -33.31 15.94
N TRP A 608 19.26 -32.10 15.74
CA TRP A 608 20.21 -31.51 16.68
C TRP A 608 19.61 -31.39 18.08
N VAL A 609 18.37 -30.90 18.22
CA VAL A 609 17.70 -30.75 19.52
C VAL A 609 17.19 -32.09 20.06
N LEU A 610 16.67 -32.97 19.21
CA LEU A 610 16.03 -34.22 19.62
C LEU A 610 16.99 -35.16 20.37
N GLY A 611 18.23 -35.31 19.91
CA GLY A 611 19.20 -36.18 20.60
C GLY A 611 19.59 -35.66 21.98
N PHE A 612 19.73 -34.33 22.15
CA PHE A 612 19.89 -33.73 23.49
C PHE A 612 18.65 -33.94 24.36
N GLY A 613 17.45 -33.81 23.81
CA GLY A 613 16.20 -34.03 24.54
C GLY A 613 16.03 -35.47 25.02
N ILE A 614 16.38 -36.46 24.18
CA ILE A 614 16.38 -37.87 24.57
C ILE A 614 17.38 -38.10 25.70
N GLU A 615 18.61 -37.57 25.57
CA GLU A 615 19.63 -37.70 26.60
C GLU A 615 19.20 -37.05 27.93
N TYR A 616 18.55 -35.88 27.86
CA TYR A 616 17.99 -35.20 29.03
C TYR A 616 16.97 -36.07 29.77
N CYS A 617 16.06 -36.72 29.05
CA CYS A 617 15.09 -37.64 29.65
C CYS A 617 15.72 -38.92 30.20
N VAL A 618 16.80 -39.41 29.59
CA VAL A 618 17.52 -40.61 30.03
C VAL A 618 18.36 -40.35 31.28
N ARG A 619 18.90 -39.13 31.44
CA ARG A 619 19.70 -38.73 32.61
C ARG A 619 18.88 -38.21 33.79
N GLY A 620 17.67 -37.71 33.52
CA GLY A 620 16.76 -37.16 34.54
C GLY A 620 15.85 -38.20 35.22
N ASN A 621 15.96 -39.48 34.83
CA ASN A 621 15.46 -40.64 35.58
C ASN A 621 16.66 -41.44 36.08
#